data_AF-A0A9X1GQK6-F1
#
_entry.id   AF-A0A9X1GQK6-F1
#
_cell.length_a   1.000
_cell.length_b   1.000
_cell.length_c   1.000
_cell.angle_alpha   90.00
_cell.angle_beta   90.00
_cell.angle_gamma   90.00
#
_symmetry.space_group_name_H-M   'P 1'
#
loop_
_entity.id
_entity.type
_entity.pdbx_description
1 polymer ?
#
loop_
_entity_poly.entity_id
_entity_poly.type
_entity_poly.pdbx_seq_one_letter_code
_entity_poly.pdbx_strand_id
1 'polypeptide(L)'
;MRNYKFAMLLGITSTVAFVAPSPVEAATFNFDDLQFLTSKPLDFTYSLDFLGRPSDNLGTSGFFNLDPSAADVGHADISLNATGNGAPYYVTGRQASPEEPFSGAPRTADLTGITGFPTLSSLFIDNTIDFSNLGFGFGQKSDRSFTTTWNLGEDIQGQDWFGTPDSTIEERIYRANSNDVELFLSFGTTTIISFGYSDLFVALDYGPTPALGDDIDVAYTNPIKATKVTGLNLFEDALANAFLQDVAVGGGRVQLVLEDNQVDEDVSFGIGNGFGVFNLRFVGSLRVVTVPESSSTLGLLMLGALGTASYLKKQQKAKKNLI
;
A
#
# COMPACT_ATOMS: atom_id res chain seq x y z
N MET A 1 76.35 31.33 -1.43
CA MET A 1 75.27 32.25 -1.07
C MET A 1 74.24 32.29 -2.19
N ARG A 2 72.94 32.12 -1.86
CA ARG A 2 71.73 32.30 -2.68
C ARG A 2 71.54 31.37 -3.88
N ASN A 3 70.34 30.92 -4.24
CA ASN A 3 69.07 30.64 -3.57
C ASN A 3 68.22 29.94 -4.65
N TYR A 4 67.64 28.79 -4.32
CA TYR A 4 66.64 28.10 -5.14
C TYR A 4 65.39 28.95 -5.31
N LYS A 5 64.72 28.84 -6.47
CA LYS A 5 63.25 28.77 -6.54
C LYS A 5 62.82 27.84 -7.68
N PHE A 6 62.52 26.62 -7.27
CA PHE A 6 61.74 25.61 -7.99
C PHE A 6 60.28 26.08 -8.00
N ALA A 7 59.63 26.14 -9.18
CA ALA A 7 58.20 26.38 -9.27
C ALA A 7 57.49 25.02 -9.14
N MET A 8 56.95 24.76 -7.95
CA MET A 8 56.10 23.60 -7.67
C MET A 8 54.64 24.04 -7.89
N LEU A 9 54.01 23.54 -8.95
CA LEU A 9 52.57 23.68 -9.17
C LEU A 9 51.86 22.71 -8.21
N LEU A 10 51.20 23.24 -7.18
CA LEU A 10 50.27 22.49 -6.34
C LEU A 10 48.91 22.47 -7.03
N GLY A 11 48.52 21.30 -7.53
CA GLY A 11 47.15 21.04 -7.96
C GLY A 11 46.22 21.01 -6.75
N ILE A 12 45.38 22.03 -6.61
CA ILE A 12 44.30 22.07 -5.63
C ILE A 12 43.17 21.20 -6.19
N THR A 13 42.99 19.99 -5.66
CA THR A 13 41.77 19.22 -5.86
C THR A 13 40.67 19.87 -5.04
N SER A 14 39.77 20.61 -5.70
CA SER A 14 38.53 21.06 -5.09
C SER A 14 37.59 19.87 -4.91
N THR A 15 37.54 19.32 -3.70
CA THR A 15 36.43 18.46 -3.27
C THR A 15 35.18 19.32 -3.20
N VAL A 16 34.31 19.22 -4.20
CA VAL A 16 32.94 19.70 -4.09
C VAL A 16 32.25 18.73 -3.14
N ALA A 17 32.15 19.11 -1.87
CA ALA A 17 31.22 18.46 -0.96
C ALA A 17 29.82 18.79 -1.47
N PHE A 18 29.19 17.84 -2.17
CA PHE A 18 27.74 17.84 -2.26
C PHE A 18 27.24 17.71 -0.83
N VAL A 19 26.77 18.82 -0.26
CA VAL A 19 25.87 18.76 0.89
C VAL A 19 24.59 18.16 0.32
N ALA A 20 24.54 16.83 0.25
CA ALA A 20 23.27 16.16 0.18
C ALA A 20 22.49 16.64 1.41
N PRO A 21 21.28 17.18 1.26
CA PRO A 21 20.42 17.35 2.42
C PRO A 21 20.38 15.98 3.12
N SER A 22 20.76 15.95 4.39
CA SER A 22 20.51 14.78 5.24
C SER A 22 19.04 14.41 5.05
N PRO A 23 18.68 13.14 4.84
CA PRO A 23 17.29 12.77 4.96
C PRO A 23 16.90 13.17 6.38
N VAL A 24 16.04 14.17 6.52
CA VAL A 24 15.18 14.25 7.70
C VAL A 24 14.52 12.88 7.71
N GLU A 25 14.82 12.08 8.73
CA GLU A 25 14.15 10.82 8.96
C GLU A 25 12.67 11.19 9.04
N ALA A 26 11.93 10.90 7.96
CA ALA A 26 10.49 11.06 7.91
C ALA A 26 9.95 10.39 9.18
N ALA A 27 9.19 11.11 10.00
CA ALA A 27 8.55 10.50 11.16
C ALA A 27 7.74 9.31 10.65
N THR A 28 8.15 8.10 11.03
CA THR A 28 7.46 6.89 10.60
C THR A 28 6.32 6.59 11.56
N PHE A 29 5.14 6.30 11.04
CA PHE A 29 3.98 5.96 11.86
C PHE A 29 4.29 4.76 12.77
N ASN A 30 3.97 4.89 14.06
CA ASN A 30 4.17 3.80 15.01
C ASN A 30 2.95 2.88 15.04
N PHE A 31 3.02 1.77 14.30
CA PHE A 31 1.94 0.77 14.24
C PHE A 31 1.64 0.09 15.58
N ASP A 32 2.45 0.27 16.63
CA ASP A 32 2.14 -0.21 17.98
C ASP A 32 1.12 0.65 18.73
N ASP A 33 0.82 1.85 18.23
CA ASP A 33 -0.17 2.76 18.83
C ASP A 33 -1.61 2.47 18.35
N LEU A 34 -1.77 1.58 17.36
CA LEU A 34 -3.08 1.10 16.88
C LEU A 34 -3.80 0.27 17.96
N GLN A 35 -5.07 0.56 18.19
CA GLN A 35 -5.90 -0.09 19.21
C GLN A 35 -6.97 -1.00 18.60
N PHE A 36 -7.46 -0.65 17.42
CA PHE A 36 -8.58 -1.31 16.76
C PHE A 36 -8.12 -2.23 15.62
N LEU A 37 -7.18 -1.76 14.80
CA LEU A 37 -6.65 -2.49 13.66
C LEU A 37 -5.63 -3.53 14.11
N THR A 38 -5.98 -4.80 13.95
CA THR A 38 -5.12 -5.92 14.35
C THR A 38 -4.10 -6.33 13.29
N SER A 39 -4.32 -5.92 12.04
CA SER A 39 -3.37 -6.17 10.94
C SER A 39 -2.26 -5.13 10.98
N LYS A 40 -1.06 -5.48 10.53
CA LYS A 40 0.07 -4.56 10.45
C LYS A 40 0.87 -4.81 9.16
N PRO A 41 1.58 -3.79 8.63
CA PRO A 41 2.62 -4.01 7.64
C PRO A 41 3.62 -5.07 8.11
N LEU A 42 3.97 -6.00 7.23
CA LEU A 42 4.98 -7.02 7.48
C LEU A 42 6.35 -6.54 7.00
N ASP A 43 7.40 -7.15 7.57
CA ASP A 43 8.74 -7.02 7.05
C ASP A 43 8.78 -7.48 5.58
N PHE A 44 9.52 -6.73 4.78
CA PHE A 44 9.61 -6.94 3.34
C PHE A 44 11.05 -6.98 2.89
N THR A 45 11.28 -7.70 1.80
CA THR A 45 12.59 -7.72 1.14
C THR A 45 12.57 -6.88 -0.12
N TYR A 46 11.45 -6.89 -0.85
CA TYR A 46 11.31 -6.22 -2.14
C TYR A 46 10.18 -5.19 -2.07
N SER A 47 10.39 -4.01 -2.66
CA SER A 47 9.35 -2.97 -2.81
C SER A 47 9.33 -2.38 -4.21
N LEU A 48 8.12 -2.03 -4.65
CA LEU A 48 7.86 -1.12 -5.75
C LEU A 48 7.28 0.15 -5.15
N ASP A 49 7.94 1.29 -5.30
CA ASP A 49 7.54 2.55 -4.71
C ASP A 49 6.80 3.38 -5.76
N PHE A 50 5.69 4.00 -5.37
CA PHE A 50 4.75 4.67 -6.23
C PHE A 50 4.39 6.05 -5.70
N LEU A 51 4.19 6.98 -6.64
CA LEU A 51 3.76 8.34 -6.36
C LEU A 51 2.62 8.74 -7.29
N GLY A 52 1.54 9.23 -6.72
CA GLY A 52 0.41 9.82 -7.43
C GLY A 52 0.12 11.21 -6.87
N ARG A 53 0.08 12.23 -7.72
CA ARG A 53 -0.15 13.61 -7.33
C ARG A 53 -1.41 14.16 -7.99
N PRO A 54 -2.32 14.81 -7.23
CA PRO A 54 -3.46 15.46 -7.83
C PRO A 54 -3.11 16.50 -8.89
N SER A 55 -2.01 17.22 -8.74
CA SER A 55 -1.48 18.13 -9.77
C SER A 55 -1.10 17.45 -11.09
N ASP A 56 -0.74 16.16 -11.06
CA ASP A 56 -0.37 15.35 -12.22
C ASP A 56 -1.56 14.50 -12.74
N ASN A 57 -2.78 14.79 -12.28
CA ASN A 57 -3.99 13.99 -12.56
C ASN A 57 -3.89 12.52 -12.11
N LEU A 58 -3.19 12.29 -11.00
CA LEU A 58 -3.06 11.01 -10.30
C LEU A 58 -3.54 11.21 -8.85
N GLY A 59 -3.34 10.21 -7.99
CA GLY A 59 -3.67 10.23 -6.57
C GLY A 59 -4.83 9.31 -6.19
N THR A 60 -5.26 9.42 -4.95
CA THR A 60 -6.47 8.77 -4.42
C THR A 60 -7.61 9.78 -4.36
N SER A 61 -8.83 9.26 -4.28
CA SER A 61 -10.04 10.05 -4.06
C SER A 61 -10.80 9.47 -2.87
N GLY A 62 -10.96 10.27 -1.83
CA GLY A 62 -11.95 10.05 -0.77
C GLY A 62 -13.22 10.81 -1.12
N PHE A 63 -14.40 10.22 -0.96
CA PHE A 63 -15.65 10.90 -1.29
C PHE A 63 -16.81 10.52 -0.39
N PHE A 64 -17.77 11.42 -0.31
CA PHE A 64 -18.91 11.34 0.61
C PHE A 64 -20.13 12.03 0.00
N ASN A 65 -21.32 11.59 0.38
CA ASN A 65 -22.56 12.14 -0.13
C ASN A 65 -22.79 13.57 0.40
N LEU A 66 -23.19 14.49 -0.47
CA LEU A 66 -23.47 15.87 -0.08
C LEU A 66 -24.82 16.02 0.65
N ASP A 67 -25.71 15.02 0.56
CA ASP A 67 -26.93 14.97 1.37
C ASP A 67 -26.59 14.51 2.81
N PRO A 68 -26.72 15.38 3.82
CA PRO A 68 -26.37 15.05 5.19
C PRO A 68 -27.29 14.00 5.84
N SER A 69 -28.39 13.62 5.18
CA SER A 69 -29.30 12.55 5.63
C SER A 69 -29.00 11.19 5.00
N ALA A 70 -28.07 11.13 4.05
CA ALA A 70 -27.69 9.89 3.39
C ALA A 70 -26.81 9.03 4.31
N ALA A 71 -26.90 7.71 4.13
CA ALA A 71 -26.11 6.75 4.91
C ALA A 71 -24.61 6.81 4.58
N ASP A 72 -24.25 7.37 3.43
CA ASP A 72 -22.90 7.45 2.88
C ASP A 72 -22.31 8.88 2.95
N VAL A 73 -22.77 9.67 3.93
CA VAL A 73 -22.23 11.02 4.23
C VAL A 73 -20.87 10.96 4.96
N GLY A 74 -20.53 9.82 5.56
CA GLY A 74 -19.35 9.67 6.42
C GLY A 74 -19.56 10.25 7.82
N HIS A 75 -18.49 10.32 8.60
CA HIS A 75 -18.52 10.84 9.97
C HIS A 75 -17.56 12.01 10.16
N ALA A 76 -17.72 12.76 11.25
CA ALA A 76 -16.74 13.77 11.65
C ALA A 76 -15.64 13.10 12.47
N ASP A 77 -14.39 13.46 12.21
CA ASP A 77 -13.25 13.00 13.00
C ASP A 77 -13.39 13.47 14.46
N ILE A 78 -13.26 12.54 15.39
CA ILE A 78 -13.43 12.80 16.84
C ILE A 78 -12.14 12.62 17.65
N SER A 79 -11.05 12.22 16.98
CA SER A 79 -9.76 12.04 17.61
C SER A 79 -9.19 13.35 18.16
N LEU A 80 -8.34 13.25 19.18
CA LEU A 80 -7.61 14.39 19.73
C LEU A 80 -6.87 15.11 18.60
N ASN A 81 -6.88 16.43 18.63
CA ASN A 81 -6.28 17.33 17.64
C ASN A 81 -6.88 17.29 16.22
N ALA A 82 -7.79 16.36 15.92
CA ALA A 82 -8.58 16.44 14.71
C ALA A 82 -9.35 17.77 14.69
N THR A 83 -9.32 18.46 13.55
CA THR A 83 -10.01 19.75 13.38
C THR A 83 -11.52 19.61 13.15
N GLY A 84 -12.05 18.38 13.29
CA GLY A 84 -13.42 18.02 12.97
C GLY A 84 -13.69 17.92 11.47
N ASN A 85 -12.65 17.64 10.67
CA ASN A 85 -12.80 17.32 9.25
C ASN A 85 -13.70 16.09 9.07
N GLY A 86 -14.35 16.01 7.91
CA GLY A 86 -15.19 14.87 7.58
C GLY A 86 -14.34 13.71 7.06
N ALA A 87 -14.49 12.54 7.67
CA ALA A 87 -13.99 11.29 7.15
C ALA A 87 -14.76 10.90 5.87
N PRO A 88 -14.09 10.66 4.73
CA PRO A 88 -14.78 10.21 3.54
C PRO A 88 -15.36 8.81 3.74
N TYR A 89 -16.60 8.60 3.33
CA TYR A 89 -17.27 7.31 3.41
C TYR A 89 -16.72 6.29 2.40
N TYR A 90 -16.34 6.75 1.21
CA TYR A 90 -15.76 5.94 0.15
C TYR A 90 -14.30 6.31 -0.13
N VAL A 91 -13.51 5.33 -0.55
CA VAL A 91 -12.14 5.54 -1.07
C VAL A 91 -11.93 4.79 -2.38
N THR A 92 -11.18 5.41 -3.29
CA THR A 92 -10.82 4.81 -4.58
C THR A 92 -9.55 5.47 -5.12
N GLY A 93 -8.95 4.88 -6.15
CA GLY A 93 -7.95 5.56 -6.96
C GLY A 93 -8.60 6.62 -7.86
N ARG A 94 -7.91 7.72 -8.15
CA ARG A 94 -8.52 8.84 -8.89
C ARG A 94 -9.06 8.48 -10.27
N GLN A 95 -8.54 7.44 -10.91
CA GLN A 95 -9.06 6.89 -12.17
C GLN A 95 -10.51 6.39 -12.09
N ALA A 96 -10.97 6.11 -10.87
CA ALA A 96 -12.27 5.55 -10.55
C ALA A 96 -13.14 6.54 -9.75
N SER A 97 -12.69 7.81 -9.65
CA SER A 97 -13.35 8.91 -8.96
C SER A 97 -14.72 9.27 -9.59
N PRO A 98 -15.73 9.68 -8.78
CA PRO A 98 -17.03 10.13 -9.27
C PRO A 98 -17.07 11.59 -9.74
N GLU A 99 -15.93 12.27 -9.81
CA GLU A 99 -15.80 13.69 -10.22
C GLU A 99 -16.51 14.03 -11.53
N GLU A 100 -17.11 15.22 -11.59
CA GLU A 100 -17.69 15.79 -12.80
C GLU A 100 -17.08 17.17 -13.11
N PRO A 101 -16.47 17.38 -14.29
CA PRO A 101 -16.28 16.39 -15.36
C PRO A 101 -15.34 15.25 -14.94
N PHE A 102 -15.52 14.07 -15.55
CA PHE A 102 -14.67 12.90 -15.30
C PHE A 102 -13.19 13.26 -15.31
N SER A 103 -12.46 12.83 -14.26
CA SER A 103 -11.05 13.18 -14.05
C SER A 103 -10.15 12.78 -15.22
N GLY A 104 -10.48 11.68 -15.92
CA GLY A 104 -9.63 11.13 -16.96
C GLY A 104 -8.30 10.60 -16.45
N ALA A 105 -8.13 10.48 -15.12
CA ALA A 105 -6.93 9.93 -14.52
C ALA A 105 -6.74 8.49 -15.01
N PRO A 106 -5.55 8.10 -15.49
CA PRO A 106 -5.34 6.76 -16.05
C PRO A 106 -5.19 5.69 -14.96
N ARG A 107 -4.73 6.08 -13.77
CA ARG A 107 -4.47 5.22 -12.60
C ARG A 107 -4.25 6.06 -11.34
N THR A 108 -3.95 5.40 -10.24
CA THR A 108 -3.73 6.03 -8.93
C THR A 108 -2.33 6.62 -8.82
N ALA A 109 -1.31 5.90 -9.27
CA ALA A 109 0.08 6.33 -9.11
C ALA A 109 1.01 5.70 -10.14
N ASP A 110 2.12 6.39 -10.39
CA ASP A 110 3.20 5.92 -11.25
C ASP A 110 4.35 5.38 -10.42
N LEU A 111 5.06 4.38 -10.94
CA LEU A 111 6.24 3.81 -10.29
C LEU A 111 7.36 4.85 -10.28
N THR A 112 7.99 5.02 -9.11
CA THR A 112 9.14 5.92 -8.91
C THR A 112 10.40 5.18 -8.50
N GLY A 113 10.27 3.98 -7.93
CA GLY A 113 11.41 3.23 -7.41
C GLY A 113 11.19 1.72 -7.41
N ILE A 114 12.28 0.97 -7.54
CA ILE A 114 12.30 -0.48 -7.45
C ILE A 114 13.41 -0.89 -6.49
N THR A 115 13.06 -1.65 -5.46
CA THR A 115 14.00 -2.24 -4.51
C THR A 115 13.82 -3.74 -4.50
N GLY A 116 14.89 -4.49 -4.78
CA GLY A 116 14.90 -5.94 -4.59
C GLY A 116 14.15 -6.78 -5.64
N PHE A 117 13.68 -6.21 -6.75
CA PHE A 117 13.09 -6.97 -7.87
C PHE A 117 14.09 -7.17 -9.03
N PRO A 118 15.03 -8.13 -8.97
CA PRO A 118 16.08 -8.25 -9.97
C PRO A 118 15.55 -8.58 -11.37
N THR A 119 14.56 -9.48 -11.47
CA THR A 119 14.04 -9.91 -12.78
C THR A 119 13.26 -8.78 -13.44
N LEU A 120 12.39 -8.10 -12.68
CA LEU A 120 11.63 -6.96 -13.18
C LEU A 120 12.56 -5.78 -13.52
N SER A 121 13.48 -5.42 -12.62
CA SER A 121 14.41 -4.30 -12.83
C SER A 121 15.24 -4.47 -14.11
N SER A 122 15.73 -5.69 -14.37
CA SER A 122 16.46 -5.98 -15.61
C SER A 122 15.62 -5.70 -16.85
N LEU A 123 14.32 -6.04 -16.87
CA LEU A 123 13.47 -5.72 -18.02
C LEU A 123 13.32 -4.21 -18.25
N PHE A 124 13.22 -3.39 -17.20
CA PHE A 124 13.17 -1.94 -17.36
C PHE A 124 14.48 -1.38 -17.91
N ILE A 125 15.60 -1.85 -17.37
CA ILE A 125 16.95 -1.39 -17.77
C ILE A 125 17.25 -1.82 -19.21
N ASP A 126 17.08 -3.10 -19.53
CA ASP A 126 17.47 -3.66 -20.83
C ASP A 126 16.62 -3.10 -21.98
N ASN A 127 15.39 -2.66 -21.69
CA ASN A 127 14.47 -2.10 -22.68
C ASN A 127 14.34 -0.57 -22.60
N THR A 128 15.11 0.10 -21.73
CA THR A 128 15.10 1.58 -21.54
C THR A 128 13.70 2.13 -21.28
N ILE A 129 12.97 1.49 -20.36
CA ILE A 129 11.59 1.83 -20.04
C ILE A 129 11.57 2.80 -18.87
N ASP A 130 10.86 3.91 -19.03
CA ASP A 130 10.60 4.83 -17.93
C ASP A 130 9.73 4.14 -16.88
N PHE A 131 10.10 4.25 -15.61
CA PHE A 131 9.35 3.68 -14.49
C PHE A 131 7.90 4.16 -14.50
N SER A 132 7.64 5.41 -14.87
CA SER A 132 6.29 5.96 -15.00
C SER A 132 5.40 5.19 -15.97
N ASN A 133 5.92 4.33 -16.86
CA ASN A 133 5.06 3.47 -17.66
C ASN A 133 4.35 2.40 -16.81
N LEU A 134 4.93 1.98 -15.69
CA LEU A 134 4.26 1.08 -14.74
C LEU A 134 3.52 1.91 -13.71
N GLY A 135 2.25 1.59 -13.48
CA GLY A 135 1.48 2.28 -12.45
C GLY A 135 0.57 1.36 -11.66
N PHE A 136 0.21 1.84 -10.49
CA PHE A 136 -0.68 1.18 -9.54
C PHE A 136 -2.07 1.80 -9.62
N GLY A 137 -3.09 0.95 -9.49
CA GLY A 137 -4.48 1.38 -9.44
C GLY A 137 -5.31 0.53 -8.49
N PHE A 138 -6.31 1.14 -7.88
CA PHE A 138 -7.40 0.43 -7.22
C PHE A 138 -8.74 1.17 -7.39
N GLY A 139 -9.83 0.42 -7.42
CA GLY A 139 -11.18 0.97 -7.47
C GLY A 139 -12.22 -0.09 -7.85
N GLN A 140 -13.43 0.34 -8.14
CA GLN A 140 -14.44 -0.50 -8.75
C GLN A 140 -14.02 -0.97 -10.14
N LYS A 141 -14.45 -2.17 -10.53
CA LYS A 141 -14.27 -2.67 -11.90
C LYS A 141 -15.06 -1.79 -12.88
N SER A 142 -14.57 -1.72 -14.12
CA SER A 142 -15.10 -0.81 -15.15
C SER A 142 -16.61 -0.92 -15.44
N ASP A 143 -17.25 -2.06 -15.18
CA ASP A 143 -18.69 -2.30 -15.37
C ASP A 143 -19.53 -2.02 -14.11
N ARG A 144 -18.93 -1.47 -13.06
CA ARG A 144 -19.54 -1.24 -11.74
C ARG A 144 -19.71 0.23 -11.42
N SER A 145 -20.66 0.53 -10.53
CA SER A 145 -20.87 1.88 -10.00
C SER A 145 -19.70 2.29 -9.11
N PHE A 146 -19.34 3.58 -9.12
CA PHE A 146 -18.33 4.09 -8.20
C PHE A 146 -18.70 3.88 -6.72
N THR A 147 -20.00 3.80 -6.40
CA THR A 147 -20.50 3.51 -5.05
C THR A 147 -20.28 2.06 -4.59
N THR A 148 -19.75 1.17 -5.43
CA THR A 148 -19.35 -0.18 -5.03
C THR A 148 -17.86 -0.28 -4.68
N THR A 149 -17.13 0.83 -4.69
CA THR A 149 -15.74 0.88 -4.20
C THR A 149 -15.67 0.63 -2.68
N TRP A 150 -14.44 0.59 -2.16
CA TRP A 150 -14.15 0.52 -0.73
C TRP A 150 -14.90 1.59 0.06
N ASN A 151 -15.68 1.15 1.05
CA ASN A 151 -16.55 2.00 1.87
C ASN A 151 -16.55 1.59 3.35
N LEU A 152 -17.05 2.47 4.21
CA LEU A 152 -17.17 2.25 5.66
C LEU A 152 -18.34 1.34 6.08
N GLY A 153 -19.03 0.68 5.15
CA GLY A 153 -20.13 -0.23 5.49
C GLY A 153 -21.29 0.50 6.16
N GLU A 154 -21.56 0.21 7.43
CA GLU A 154 -22.62 0.90 8.18
C GLU A 154 -22.11 2.18 8.89
N ASP A 155 -20.80 2.46 8.78
CA ASP A 155 -20.14 3.62 9.38
C ASP A 155 -20.28 3.68 10.92
N ILE A 156 -20.01 2.54 11.57
CA ILE A 156 -20.21 2.37 13.02
C ILE A 156 -18.88 2.45 13.77
N GLN A 157 -18.82 3.36 14.75
CA GLN A 157 -17.70 3.45 15.71
C GLN A 157 -17.53 2.14 16.50
N GLY A 158 -16.30 1.61 16.53
CA GLY A 158 -15.93 0.32 17.11
C GLY A 158 -16.13 -0.88 16.20
N GLN A 159 -16.57 -0.69 14.94
CA GLN A 159 -16.79 -1.76 13.97
C GLN A 159 -16.14 -1.46 12.60
N ASP A 160 -16.41 -0.28 12.05
CA ASP A 160 -15.91 0.16 10.75
C ASP A 160 -14.81 1.21 10.90
N TRP A 161 -14.87 1.98 11.98
CA TRP A 161 -13.82 2.91 12.38
C TRP A 161 -13.73 3.01 13.90
N PHE A 162 -12.64 3.59 14.40
CA PHE A 162 -12.42 3.83 15.82
C PHE A 162 -11.61 5.11 16.00
N GLY A 163 -12.16 6.04 16.77
CA GLY A 163 -11.49 7.26 17.20
C GLY A 163 -11.95 7.63 18.60
N THR A 164 -11.12 8.34 19.36
CA THR A 164 -11.47 8.82 20.70
C THR A 164 -10.88 10.20 20.97
N PRO A 165 -11.56 11.06 21.74
CA PRO A 165 -11.02 12.39 22.10
C PRO A 165 -9.73 12.36 22.92
N ASP A 166 -9.32 11.18 23.42
CA ASP A 166 -8.13 10.99 24.24
C ASP A 166 -6.93 10.45 23.43
N SER A 167 -7.11 10.14 22.14
CA SER A 167 -6.11 9.58 21.23
C SER A 167 -5.98 10.45 19.99
N THR A 168 -4.76 10.71 19.52
CA THR A 168 -4.51 11.45 18.26
C THR A 168 -4.80 10.61 17.03
N ILE A 169 -4.94 9.29 17.20
CA ILE A 169 -5.13 8.34 16.10
C ILE A 169 -6.60 8.05 15.89
N GLU A 170 -7.05 8.19 14.64
CA GLU A 170 -8.27 7.56 14.12
C GLU A 170 -7.92 6.36 13.23
N GLU A 171 -8.70 5.28 13.36
CA GLU A 171 -8.52 4.02 12.64
C GLU A 171 -9.78 3.72 11.82
N ARG A 172 -9.64 3.25 10.57
CA ARG A 172 -10.76 2.95 9.66
C ARG A 172 -10.52 1.65 8.89
N ILE A 173 -11.59 0.93 8.59
CA ILE A 173 -11.58 -0.28 7.75
C ILE A 173 -12.56 -0.08 6.60
N TYR A 174 -12.02 0.23 5.43
CA TYR A 174 -12.83 0.25 4.22
C TYR A 174 -12.93 -1.15 3.64
N ARG A 175 -14.15 -1.56 3.30
CA ARG A 175 -14.45 -2.89 2.75
C ARG A 175 -15.24 -2.75 1.46
N ALA A 176 -15.23 -3.80 0.65
CA ALA A 176 -16.05 -3.90 -0.54
C ALA A 176 -16.41 -5.35 -0.84
N ASN A 177 -17.39 -5.55 -1.72
CA ASN A 177 -17.59 -6.84 -2.33
C ASN A 177 -16.42 -7.13 -3.27
N SER A 178 -15.70 -8.24 -3.03
CA SER A 178 -14.52 -8.63 -3.81
C SER A 178 -14.80 -8.85 -5.30
N ASN A 179 -16.06 -9.04 -5.69
CA ASN A 179 -16.44 -9.15 -7.10
C ASN A 179 -16.55 -7.81 -7.81
N ASP A 180 -16.74 -6.71 -7.07
CA ASP A 180 -17.04 -5.40 -7.63
C ASP A 180 -15.79 -4.51 -7.73
N VAL A 181 -14.69 -4.88 -7.07
CA VAL A 181 -13.46 -4.08 -7.01
C VAL A 181 -12.22 -4.84 -7.44
N GLU A 182 -11.15 -4.10 -7.69
CA GLU A 182 -9.83 -4.64 -8.00
C GLU A 182 -8.70 -3.71 -7.54
N LEU A 183 -7.58 -4.31 -7.15
CA LEU A 183 -6.27 -3.67 -7.09
C LEU A 183 -5.41 -4.25 -8.20
N PHE A 184 -4.59 -3.43 -8.85
CA PHE A 184 -3.85 -3.86 -10.03
C PHE A 184 -2.54 -3.09 -10.29
N LEU A 185 -1.67 -3.71 -11.10
CA LEU A 185 -0.59 -3.03 -11.81
C LEU A 185 -0.93 -2.92 -13.29
N SER A 186 -0.60 -1.77 -13.86
CA SER A 186 -0.77 -1.45 -15.27
C SER A 186 0.56 -1.11 -15.93
N PHE A 187 0.73 -1.48 -17.19
CA PHE A 187 1.79 -0.98 -18.07
C PHE A 187 1.14 -0.11 -19.16
N GLY A 188 1.47 1.18 -19.18
CA GLY A 188 0.65 2.18 -19.85
C GLY A 188 -0.78 2.14 -19.30
N THR A 189 -1.75 1.89 -20.17
CA THR A 189 -3.17 1.71 -19.81
C THR A 189 -3.60 0.25 -19.71
N THR A 190 -2.70 -0.71 -19.99
CA THR A 190 -3.02 -2.14 -19.94
C THR A 190 -2.79 -2.70 -18.55
N THR A 191 -3.82 -3.26 -17.92
CA THR A 191 -3.67 -4.01 -16.67
C THR A 191 -2.90 -5.31 -16.90
N ILE A 192 -1.78 -5.49 -16.19
CA ILE A 192 -0.88 -6.66 -16.35
C ILE A 192 -0.94 -7.62 -15.15
N ILE A 193 -1.21 -7.12 -13.95
CA ILE A 193 -1.33 -7.91 -12.71
C ILE A 193 -2.62 -7.51 -12.00
N SER A 194 -3.41 -8.49 -11.57
CA SER A 194 -4.51 -8.31 -10.63
C SER A 194 -4.11 -8.88 -9.27
N PHE A 195 -4.40 -8.13 -8.21
CA PHE A 195 -4.25 -8.60 -6.83
C PHE A 195 -5.57 -9.03 -6.19
N GLY A 196 -6.68 -8.95 -6.93
CA GLY A 196 -8.01 -9.24 -6.43
C GLY A 196 -8.48 -8.21 -5.40
N TYR A 197 -8.77 -8.66 -4.19
CA TYR A 197 -9.37 -7.87 -3.12
C TYR A 197 -8.62 -8.02 -1.80
N SER A 198 -8.56 -6.92 -1.05
CA SER A 198 -8.24 -6.88 0.38
C SER A 198 -9.04 -5.75 1.01
N ASP A 199 -9.37 -5.87 2.29
CA ASP A 199 -9.79 -4.71 3.08
C ASP A 199 -8.66 -3.67 3.07
N LEU A 200 -9.03 -2.38 3.11
CA LEU A 200 -8.09 -1.28 3.28
C LEU A 200 -8.17 -0.81 4.73
N PHE A 201 -7.08 -1.02 5.46
CA PHE A 201 -6.89 -0.55 6.82
C PHE A 201 -6.24 0.82 6.75
N VAL A 202 -6.84 1.83 7.35
CA VAL A 202 -6.36 3.21 7.32
C VAL A 202 -6.22 3.71 8.74
N ALA A 203 -5.14 4.42 9.04
CA ALA A 203 -5.02 5.18 10.28
C ALA A 203 -4.52 6.59 9.98
N LEU A 204 -5.07 7.56 10.69
CA LEU A 204 -4.70 8.97 10.62
C LEU A 204 -4.22 9.37 12.02
N ASP A 205 -2.98 9.84 12.14
CA ASP A 205 -2.47 10.42 13.38
C ASP A 205 -2.44 11.94 13.23
N TYR A 206 -3.28 12.65 13.97
CA TYR A 206 -3.34 14.12 13.98
C TYR A 206 -2.22 14.78 14.80
N GLY A 207 -1.28 13.98 15.30
CA GLY A 207 -0.07 14.45 15.97
C GLY A 207 -0.32 15.30 17.22
N PRO A 208 0.68 16.08 17.68
CA PRO A 208 0.62 16.76 18.97
C PRO A 208 -0.24 18.04 18.98
N THR A 209 -0.53 18.64 17.82
CA THR A 209 -1.33 19.86 17.71
C THR A 209 -2.34 19.78 16.56
N PRO A 210 -3.37 20.63 16.52
CA PRO A 210 -4.34 20.64 15.41
C PRO A 210 -3.80 21.17 14.05
N ALA A 211 -2.48 21.22 13.87
CA ALA A 211 -1.87 21.71 12.64
C ALA A 211 -1.77 20.58 11.62
N LEU A 212 -2.23 20.82 10.38
CA LEU A 212 -2.19 19.79 9.32
C LEU A 212 -0.78 19.24 9.02
N GLY A 213 0.27 20.01 9.29
CA GLY A 213 1.65 19.55 9.12
C GLY A 213 2.11 18.54 10.18
N ASP A 214 1.29 18.29 11.20
CA ASP A 214 1.49 17.22 12.19
C ASP A 214 0.83 15.90 11.74
N ASP A 215 -0.04 15.93 10.72
CA ASP A 215 -0.85 14.79 10.30
C ASP A 215 0.01 13.73 9.57
N ILE A 216 -0.24 12.47 9.91
CA ILE A 216 0.32 11.30 9.21
C ILE A 216 -0.82 10.38 8.80
N ASP A 217 -0.93 10.13 7.49
CA ASP A 217 -1.88 9.19 6.90
C ASP A 217 -1.17 7.89 6.56
N VAL A 218 -1.66 6.78 7.10
CA VAL A 218 -1.22 5.43 6.70
C VAL A 218 -2.37 4.61 6.17
N ALA A 219 -2.10 3.81 5.15
CA ALA A 219 -3.04 2.81 4.67
C ALA A 219 -2.32 1.53 4.27
N TYR A 220 -2.92 0.37 4.52
CA TYR A 220 -2.34 -0.91 4.15
C TYR A 220 -3.39 -1.98 3.92
N THR A 221 -2.97 -3.05 3.24
CA THR A 221 -3.82 -4.22 2.99
C THR A 221 -3.37 -5.42 3.83
N ASN A 222 -4.18 -6.46 3.89
CA ASN A 222 -3.64 -7.80 4.18
C ASN A 222 -2.73 -8.27 3.03
N PRO A 223 -1.81 -9.22 3.27
CA PRO A 223 -1.03 -9.85 2.20
C PRO A 223 -1.92 -10.59 1.17
N ILE A 224 -1.85 -10.15 -0.08
CA ILE A 224 -2.65 -10.63 -1.21
C ILE A 224 -1.81 -11.41 -2.23
N LYS A 225 -2.47 -12.24 -3.04
CA LYS A 225 -1.82 -12.94 -4.15
C LYS A 225 -1.83 -12.05 -5.38
N ALA A 226 -0.70 -12.01 -6.07
CA ALA A 226 -0.62 -11.45 -7.41
C ALA A 226 -0.98 -12.52 -8.45
N THR A 227 -1.76 -12.14 -9.46
CA THR A 227 -2.12 -12.99 -10.59
C THR A 227 -1.94 -12.23 -11.90
N LYS A 228 -1.35 -12.89 -12.90
CA LYS A 228 -1.18 -12.31 -14.23
C LYS A 228 -2.51 -12.25 -14.95
N VAL A 229 -2.79 -11.14 -15.62
CA VAL A 229 -3.96 -10.97 -16.50
C VAL A 229 -3.76 -11.75 -17.80
N THR A 230 -4.85 -12.27 -18.37
CA THR A 230 -4.80 -13.03 -19.65
C THR A 230 -4.85 -12.10 -20.85
N GLY A 231 -4.29 -12.54 -21.99
CA GLY A 231 -4.40 -11.80 -23.26
C GLY A 231 -3.40 -10.65 -23.43
N LEU A 232 -2.35 -10.63 -22.62
CA LEU A 232 -1.26 -9.66 -22.71
C LEU A 232 -0.45 -9.84 -24.00
N ASN A 233 0.08 -8.74 -24.52
CA ASN A 233 1.06 -8.83 -25.60
C ASN A 233 2.38 -9.43 -25.08
N LEU A 234 3.30 -9.79 -25.98
CA LEU A 234 4.56 -10.46 -25.60
C LEU A 234 5.38 -9.68 -24.57
N PHE A 235 5.38 -8.36 -24.65
CA PHE A 235 6.17 -7.52 -23.78
C PHE A 235 5.52 -7.34 -22.41
N GLU A 236 4.21 -7.06 -22.39
CA GLU A 236 3.39 -7.00 -21.16
C GLU A 236 3.42 -8.33 -20.41
N ASP A 237 3.35 -9.46 -21.14
CA ASP A 237 3.44 -10.81 -20.56
C ASP A 237 4.81 -11.04 -19.90
N ALA A 238 5.89 -10.61 -20.55
CA ALA A 238 7.24 -10.71 -19.99
C ALA A 238 7.38 -9.89 -18.70
N LEU A 239 6.88 -8.65 -18.67
CA LEU A 239 6.86 -7.80 -17.47
C LEU A 239 6.07 -8.46 -16.33
N ALA A 240 4.86 -8.94 -16.62
CA ALA A 240 4.03 -9.61 -15.62
C ALA A 240 4.70 -10.87 -15.06
N ASN A 241 5.32 -11.69 -15.92
CA ASN A 241 6.04 -12.89 -15.50
C ASN A 241 7.26 -12.54 -14.63
N ALA A 242 8.02 -11.50 -14.99
CA ALA A 242 9.18 -11.07 -14.22
C ALA A 242 8.78 -10.60 -12.82
N PHE A 243 7.72 -9.79 -12.72
CA PHE A 243 7.16 -9.40 -11.43
C PHE A 243 6.74 -10.61 -10.60
N LEU A 244 5.99 -11.55 -11.18
CA LEU A 244 5.53 -12.74 -10.46
C LEU A 244 6.67 -13.67 -10.04
N GLN A 245 7.72 -13.76 -10.84
CA GLN A 245 8.92 -14.53 -10.49
C GLN A 245 9.60 -13.95 -9.25
N ASP A 246 9.80 -12.63 -9.21
CA ASP A 246 10.39 -11.96 -8.05
C ASP A 246 9.47 -12.08 -6.82
N VAL A 247 8.14 -11.93 -6.99
CA VAL A 247 7.16 -12.16 -5.90
C VAL A 247 7.26 -13.58 -5.36
N ALA A 248 7.36 -14.59 -6.23
CA ALA A 248 7.48 -15.99 -5.81
C ALA A 248 8.75 -16.25 -5.00
N VAL A 249 9.87 -15.60 -5.35
CA VAL A 249 11.14 -15.70 -4.62
C VAL A 249 11.08 -14.99 -3.27
N GLY A 250 10.43 -13.82 -3.19
CA GLY A 250 10.42 -12.97 -1.99
C GLY A 250 9.38 -13.31 -0.91
N GLY A 251 8.57 -14.36 -1.09
CA GLY A 251 7.57 -14.80 -0.08
C GLY A 251 6.18 -15.11 -0.64
N GLY A 252 5.95 -14.88 -1.93
CA GLY A 252 4.76 -15.30 -2.66
C GLY A 252 3.50 -14.46 -2.41
N ARG A 253 3.61 -13.38 -1.63
CA ARG A 253 2.51 -12.45 -1.33
C ARG A 253 2.99 -11.01 -1.44
N VAL A 254 2.05 -10.12 -1.74
CA VAL A 254 2.26 -8.68 -1.85
C VAL A 254 1.37 -7.98 -0.83
N GLN A 255 1.88 -6.92 -0.22
CA GLN A 255 1.12 -6.04 0.66
C GLN A 255 1.25 -4.62 0.15
N LEU A 256 0.13 -3.90 0.03
CA LEU A 256 0.17 -2.46 -0.18
C LEU A 256 0.40 -1.77 1.17
N VAL A 257 1.32 -0.81 1.21
CA VAL A 257 1.55 0.06 2.36
C VAL A 257 1.77 1.49 1.85
N LEU A 258 0.93 2.40 2.32
CA LEU A 258 0.97 3.84 2.11
C LEU A 258 1.30 4.50 3.44
N GLU A 259 2.13 5.53 3.36
CA GLU A 259 2.51 6.37 4.49
C GLU A 259 2.84 7.76 3.93
N ASP A 260 2.00 8.73 4.27
CA ASP A 260 2.13 10.11 3.86
C ASP A 260 2.19 11.00 5.10
N ASN A 261 3.30 11.71 5.25
CA ASN A 261 3.54 12.67 6.32
C ASN A 261 3.54 14.12 5.81
N GLN A 262 3.02 14.33 4.60
CA GLN A 262 2.83 15.62 3.96
C GLN A 262 1.37 15.73 3.48
N VAL A 263 0.43 15.43 4.38
CA VAL A 263 -1.00 15.30 4.07
C VAL A 263 -1.62 16.61 3.54
N ASP A 264 -1.00 17.75 3.84
CA ASP A 264 -1.40 19.08 3.35
C ASP A 264 -0.85 19.43 1.94
N GLU A 265 0.07 18.63 1.40
CA GLU A 265 0.64 18.85 0.08
C GLU A 265 -0.21 18.24 -1.05
N ASP A 266 -0.55 19.08 -2.03
CA ASP A 266 -1.23 18.67 -3.27
C ASP A 266 -2.62 18.04 -3.06
N VAL A 267 -3.45 18.71 -2.26
CA VAL A 267 -4.87 18.38 -2.08
C VAL A 267 -5.73 19.19 -3.07
N SER A 268 -6.74 18.55 -3.65
CA SER A 268 -7.77 19.26 -4.42
C SER A 268 -9.17 18.78 -4.07
N PHE A 269 -10.15 19.68 -4.20
CA PHE A 269 -11.55 19.37 -3.95
C PHE A 269 -12.35 19.41 -5.26
N GLY A 270 -13.17 18.39 -5.47
CA GLY A 270 -14.08 18.25 -6.58
C GLY A 270 -15.50 17.94 -6.11
N ILE A 271 -16.44 18.01 -7.04
CA ILE A 271 -17.81 17.56 -6.85
C ILE A 271 -18.18 16.71 -8.06
N GLY A 272 -18.96 15.66 -7.86
CA GLY A 272 -19.48 14.87 -8.97
C GLY A 272 -20.55 13.90 -8.54
N ASN A 273 -21.58 13.74 -9.38
CA ASN A 273 -22.65 12.77 -9.16
C ASN A 273 -23.37 12.85 -7.79
N GLY A 274 -23.41 14.04 -7.17
CA GLY A 274 -23.99 14.26 -5.84
C GLY A 274 -23.02 14.06 -4.66
N PHE A 275 -21.74 13.82 -4.94
CA PHE A 275 -20.70 13.57 -3.94
C PHE A 275 -19.69 14.72 -3.90
N GLY A 276 -19.19 15.02 -2.69
CA GLY A 276 -17.98 15.81 -2.50
C GLY A 276 -16.77 14.88 -2.59
N VAL A 277 -15.71 15.33 -3.26
CA VAL A 277 -14.52 14.52 -3.53
C VAL A 277 -13.27 15.26 -3.05
N PHE A 278 -12.48 14.60 -2.20
CA PHE A 278 -11.13 15.01 -1.84
C PHE A 278 -10.14 14.17 -2.63
N ASN A 279 -9.34 14.81 -3.47
CA ASN A 279 -8.22 14.14 -4.10
C ASN A 279 -6.98 14.37 -3.26
N LEU A 280 -6.32 13.28 -2.91
CA LEU A 280 -5.14 13.25 -2.08
C LEU A 280 -3.99 12.65 -2.88
N ARG A 281 -2.78 13.02 -2.48
CA ARG A 281 -1.56 12.37 -2.94
C ARG A 281 -1.58 10.89 -2.54
N PHE A 282 -0.96 10.06 -3.37
CA PHE A 282 -0.66 8.67 -3.06
C PHE A 282 0.85 8.52 -2.89
N VAL A 283 1.30 8.10 -1.71
CA VAL A 283 2.71 7.76 -1.42
C VAL A 283 2.75 6.35 -0.89
N GLY A 284 2.92 5.38 -1.78
CA GLY A 284 2.72 3.98 -1.43
C GLY A 284 3.77 3.07 -1.99
N SER A 285 3.84 1.87 -1.42
CA SER A 285 4.72 0.80 -1.86
C SER A 285 3.96 -0.51 -1.93
N LEU A 286 4.21 -1.29 -2.99
CA LEU A 286 3.86 -2.70 -3.04
C LEU A 286 5.06 -3.50 -2.54
N ARG A 287 4.89 -4.11 -1.37
CA ARG A 287 5.93 -4.83 -0.65
C ARG A 287 5.74 -6.34 -0.82
N VAL A 288 6.81 -7.05 -1.18
CA VAL A 288 6.79 -8.53 -1.17
C VAL A 288 7.09 -8.99 0.24
N VAL A 289 6.14 -9.73 0.80
CA VAL A 289 6.12 -10.13 2.21
C VAL A 289 6.05 -11.63 2.33
N THR A 290 6.69 -12.16 3.38
CA THR A 290 6.55 -13.56 3.76
C THR A 290 5.43 -13.68 4.77
N VAL A 291 4.38 -14.44 4.45
CA VAL A 291 3.34 -14.78 5.42
C VAL A 291 3.78 -16.05 6.14
N PRO A 292 3.97 -16.03 7.48
CA PRO A 292 4.26 -17.24 8.23
C PRO A 292 3.19 -18.28 7.93
N GLU A 293 3.57 -19.52 7.62
CA GLU A 293 2.59 -20.57 7.38
C GLU A 293 1.63 -20.67 8.57
N SER A 294 0.33 -20.78 8.28
CA SER A 294 -0.65 -21.07 9.33
C SER A 294 -0.23 -22.34 10.05
N SER A 295 -0.30 -22.34 11.39
CA SER A 295 0.11 -23.43 12.29
C SER A 295 -0.54 -24.80 12.00
N SER A 296 -1.43 -24.90 11.01
CA SER A 296 -1.93 -26.14 10.42
C SER A 296 -0.83 -27.09 9.95
N THR A 297 0.29 -26.59 9.40
CA THR A 297 1.40 -27.45 8.96
C THR A 297 2.13 -28.08 10.15
N LEU A 298 2.32 -27.29 11.23
CA LEU A 298 2.80 -27.78 12.52
C LEU A 298 1.81 -28.74 13.18
N GLY A 299 0.51 -28.47 13.08
CA GLY A 299 -0.55 -29.35 13.57
C GLY A 299 -0.55 -30.72 12.88
N LEU A 300 -0.37 -30.75 11.56
CA LEU A 300 -0.23 -31.99 10.79
C LEU A 300 1.06 -32.75 11.12
N LEU A 301 2.19 -32.05 11.29
CA LEU A 301 3.45 -32.63 11.76
C LEU A 301 3.31 -33.25 13.17
N MET A 302 2.64 -32.56 14.09
CA MET A 302 2.38 -33.04 15.44
C MET A 302 1.44 -34.26 15.44
N LEU A 303 0.41 -34.28 14.61
CA LEU A 303 -0.46 -35.46 14.43
C LEU A 303 0.31 -36.66 13.85
N GLY A 304 1.22 -36.41 12.89
CA GLY A 304 2.11 -37.45 12.35
C GLY A 304 3.08 -38.01 13.39
N ALA A 305 3.66 -37.15 14.23
CA ALA A 305 4.55 -37.55 15.33
C ALA A 305 3.81 -38.36 16.41
N LEU A 306 2.57 -37.96 16.75
CA LEU A 306 1.73 -38.70 17.70
C LEU A 306 1.26 -40.06 17.14
N GLY A 307 0.97 -40.13 15.84
CA GLY A 307 0.60 -41.37 15.16
C GLY A 307 1.75 -42.38 15.11
N THR A 308 2.96 -41.93 14.79
CA THR A 308 4.17 -42.78 14.76
C THR A 308 4.59 -43.25 16.15
N ALA A 309 4.53 -42.39 17.17
CA ALA A 309 4.78 -42.79 18.56
C ALA A 309 3.76 -43.83 19.08
N SER A 310 2.49 -43.70 18.70
CA SER A 310 1.43 -44.65 19.05
C SER A 310 1.63 -46.01 18.38
N TYR A 311 2.05 -46.03 17.11
CA TYR A 311 2.38 -47.25 16.38
C TYR A 311 3.59 -47.98 16.98
N LEU A 312 4.65 -47.24 17.33
CA LEU A 312 5.85 -47.80 17.96
C LEU A 312 5.55 -48.39 19.35
N LYS A 313 4.74 -47.72 20.17
CA LYS A 313 4.26 -48.28 21.46
C LYS A 313 3.45 -49.56 21.27
N LYS A 314 2.59 -49.62 20.24
CA LYS A 314 1.79 -50.82 19.95
C LYS A 314 2.66 -51.99 19.52
N GLN A 315 3.69 -51.76 18.71
CA GLN A 315 4.66 -52.80 18.33
C GLN A 315 5.51 -53.29 19.52
N GLN A 316 5.96 -52.39 20.40
CA GLN A 316 6.71 -52.77 21.61
C GLN A 316 5.85 -53.61 22.57
N LYS A 317 4.56 -53.27 22.72
CA LYS A 317 3.62 -54.04 23.55
C LYS A 317 3.31 -55.42 22.95
N ALA A 318 3.16 -55.51 21.62
CA ALA A 318 3.00 -56.79 20.93
C ALA A 318 4.24 -57.71 21.10
N LYS A 319 5.44 -57.13 21.03
CA LYS A 319 6.71 -57.87 21.20
C LYS A 319 6.92 -58.36 22.64
N LYS A 320 6.35 -57.68 23.64
CA LYS A 320 6.43 -58.05 25.06
C LYS A 320 5.45 -59.17 25.46
N ASN A 321 4.41 -59.40 24.66
CA ASN A 321 3.44 -60.49 24.86
C ASN A 321 3.83 -61.80 24.13
N LEU A 322 4.99 -61.81 23.46
CA LEU A 322 5.55 -62.95 22.71
C LEU A 322 6.77 -63.56 23.42
N ILE A 323 7.00 -63.19 24.69
CA ILE A 323 8.05 -63.74 25.57
C ILE A 323 7.38 -64.38 26.78
#